data_AF-A0A318P205-F1
#
_entry.id   AF-A0A318P205-F1
#
_cell.length_a   1.000
_cell.length_b   1.000
_cell.length_c   1.000
_cell.angle_alpha   90.00
_cell.angle_beta   90.00
_cell.angle_gamma   90.00
#
_symmetry.space_group_name_H-M   'P 1'
#
loop_
_entity.id
_entity.type
_entity.pdbx_description
1 polymer ?
#
loop_
_entity_poly.entity_id
_entity_poly.type
_entity_poly.pdbx_seq_one_letter_code
_entity_poly.pdbx_strand_id
1 'polypeptide(L)'
;MTTTRAGGRHGKPWRAAGAAVVVTMAMIGAGMIGAGLKTTPPPRPPQPLAQAGPEVTGPAGTATAVPPLDGQPVGQGDAPAALVRSAPTSIEIPRIGVDATIMSLGTNPDGTVQVPPLDQADQAGWYEPGASPGETGNAVIVGHVDSAKLGPAVFFDLGALTPGDTVTVRRADGRAATFKVDSVKSYPKTAFPTELVYGPSDRPSLRVVTCGGQFDEAAKSYQDNVVVFASLVG
;
A
#
# COMPACT_ATOMS: atom_id res chain seq x y z
N MET A 1 -15.80 -65.06 -76.21
CA MET A 1 -14.76 -64.28 -75.48
C MET A 1 -15.47 -63.01 -75.02
N THR A 2 -15.64 -62.70 -73.74
CA THR A 2 -14.62 -62.51 -72.69
C THR A 2 -15.27 -62.63 -71.30
N THR A 3 -14.51 -63.15 -70.33
CA THR A 3 -14.81 -63.43 -68.91
C THR A 3 -15.08 -62.21 -68.00
N THR A 4 -15.82 -62.39 -66.89
CA THR A 4 -15.59 -61.80 -65.52
C THR A 4 -16.61 -62.46 -64.55
N ARG A 5 -16.24 -63.39 -63.64
CA ARG A 5 -15.52 -63.37 -62.34
C ARG A 5 -16.36 -62.95 -61.12
N ALA A 6 -16.25 -63.81 -60.11
CA ALA A 6 -17.03 -63.98 -58.89
C ALA A 6 -17.00 -62.81 -57.88
N GLY A 7 -18.10 -62.67 -57.14
CA GLY A 7 -18.30 -61.72 -56.04
C GLY A 7 -17.52 -62.07 -54.77
N GLY A 8 -17.03 -61.01 -54.12
CA GLY A 8 -16.19 -61.04 -52.92
C GLY A 8 -16.97 -60.91 -51.61
N ARG A 9 -16.38 -61.53 -50.59
CA ARG A 9 -16.86 -61.81 -49.22
C ARG A 9 -17.01 -60.58 -48.30
N HIS A 10 -17.90 -60.79 -47.33
CA HIS A 10 -18.02 -60.21 -45.99
C HIS A 10 -16.76 -59.63 -45.30
N GLY A 11 -16.93 -58.47 -44.64
CA GLY A 11 -15.98 -57.88 -43.68
C GLY A 11 -16.66 -57.08 -42.55
N LYS A 12 -16.79 -57.74 -41.39
CA LYS A 12 -17.03 -57.34 -39.98
C LYS A 12 -17.26 -55.85 -39.56
N PRO A 13 -18.25 -55.56 -38.67
CA PRO A 13 -18.48 -54.25 -38.03
C PRO A 13 -17.85 -54.15 -36.62
N TRP A 14 -16.52 -54.30 -36.48
CA TRP A 14 -15.88 -54.29 -35.15
C TRP A 14 -15.06 -53.02 -34.84
N ARG A 15 -15.04 -52.05 -35.74
CA ARG A 15 -14.30 -50.78 -35.54
C ARG A 15 -15.13 -49.68 -34.85
N ALA A 16 -16.45 -49.79 -34.82
CA ALA A 16 -17.32 -48.75 -34.27
C ALA A 16 -17.41 -48.78 -32.73
N ALA A 17 -17.30 -49.95 -32.10
CA ALA A 17 -17.48 -50.09 -30.65
C ALA A 17 -16.29 -49.55 -29.82
N GLY A 18 -15.06 -49.57 -30.35
CA GLY A 18 -13.87 -49.09 -29.62
C GLY A 18 -13.77 -47.57 -29.50
N ALA A 19 -14.32 -46.81 -30.46
CA ALA A 19 -14.23 -45.35 -30.48
C ALA A 19 -15.14 -44.68 -29.45
N ALA A 20 -16.30 -45.26 -29.14
CA ALA A 20 -17.28 -44.66 -28.23
C ALA A 20 -16.84 -44.67 -26.75
N VAL A 21 -16.05 -45.67 -26.34
CA VAL A 21 -15.56 -45.82 -24.95
C VAL A 21 -14.40 -44.88 -24.64
N VAL A 22 -13.54 -44.58 -25.62
CA VAL A 22 -12.38 -43.68 -25.42
C VAL A 22 -12.83 -42.21 -25.29
N VAL A 23 -13.87 -41.79 -26.02
CA VAL A 23 -14.38 -40.41 -25.99
C VAL A 23 -15.05 -40.08 -24.66
N THR A 24 -15.75 -41.02 -24.04
CA THR A 24 -16.44 -40.79 -22.75
C THR A 24 -15.47 -40.71 -21.57
N MET A 25 -14.39 -41.49 -21.57
CA MET A 25 -13.36 -41.42 -20.52
C MET A 25 -12.53 -40.12 -20.59
N ALA A 26 -12.29 -39.57 -21.78
CA ALA A 26 -11.61 -38.29 -21.96
C ALA A 26 -12.44 -37.09 -21.48
N MET A 27 -13.77 -37.13 -21.61
CA MET A 27 -14.68 -36.05 -21.18
C MET A 27 -14.78 -35.94 -19.64
N ILE A 28 -14.72 -37.05 -18.91
CA ILE A 28 -14.69 -37.05 -17.44
C ILE A 28 -13.33 -36.56 -16.91
N GLY A 29 -12.22 -36.91 -17.58
CA GLY A 29 -10.88 -36.42 -17.25
C GLY A 29 -10.72 -34.91 -17.47
N ALA A 30 -11.25 -34.37 -18.57
CA ALA A 30 -11.23 -32.93 -18.85
C ALA A 30 -12.12 -32.12 -17.89
N GLY A 31 -13.24 -32.67 -17.44
CA GLY A 31 -14.13 -32.04 -16.45
C GLY A 31 -13.51 -31.89 -15.06
N MET A 32 -12.60 -32.80 -14.67
CA MET A 32 -11.90 -32.71 -13.38
C MET A 32 -10.63 -31.84 -13.42
N ILE A 33 -10.06 -31.55 -14.60
CA ILE A 33 -8.91 -30.63 -14.72
C ILE A 33 -9.35 -29.16 -14.62
N GLY A 34 -10.62 -28.84 -14.92
CA GLY A 34 -11.16 -27.48 -14.82
C GLY A 34 -11.51 -27.00 -13.41
N ALA A 35 -11.61 -27.90 -12.42
CA ALA A 35 -12.08 -27.57 -11.06
C ALA A 35 -10.95 -27.20 -10.07
N GLY A 36 -9.68 -27.17 -10.53
CA GLY A 36 -8.50 -27.07 -9.66
C GLY A 36 -7.81 -25.71 -9.60
N LEU A 37 -8.16 -24.73 -10.45
CA LEU A 37 -7.62 -23.38 -10.35
C LEU A 37 -8.34 -22.64 -9.21
N LYS A 38 -7.98 -22.98 -7.96
CA LYS A 38 -8.17 -22.07 -6.84
C LYS A 38 -7.32 -20.84 -7.14
N THR A 39 -7.88 -19.85 -7.82
CA THR A 39 -7.27 -18.54 -7.99
C THR A 39 -7.10 -17.97 -6.58
N THR A 40 -5.88 -18.04 -6.04
CA THR A 40 -5.56 -17.35 -4.80
C THR A 40 -5.90 -15.88 -5.02
N PRO A 41 -6.80 -15.28 -4.23
CA PRO A 41 -7.08 -13.85 -4.36
C PRO A 41 -5.76 -13.08 -4.27
N PRO A 42 -5.58 -11.99 -5.05
CA PRO A 42 -4.38 -11.18 -4.94
C PRO A 42 -4.17 -10.77 -3.48
N PRO A 43 -2.91 -10.71 -3.00
CA PRO A 43 -2.63 -10.29 -1.65
C PRO A 43 -3.22 -8.90 -1.41
N ARG A 44 -3.87 -8.71 -0.27
CA ARG A 44 -4.40 -7.41 0.14
C ARG A 44 -3.36 -6.67 0.98
N PRO A 45 -3.23 -5.34 0.84
CA PRO A 45 -2.32 -4.57 1.67
C PRO A 45 -2.73 -4.69 3.15
N PRO A 46 -1.77 -4.89 4.06
CA PRO A 46 -2.04 -4.93 5.49
C PRO A 46 -2.68 -3.60 5.94
N GLN A 47 -3.64 -3.69 6.86
CA GLN A 47 -4.32 -2.53 7.41
C GLN A 47 -3.89 -2.31 8.87
N PRO A 48 -3.71 -1.06 9.32
CA PRO A 48 -3.44 -0.79 10.72
C PRO A 48 -4.63 -1.23 11.59
N LEU A 49 -4.34 -1.69 12.80
CA LEU A 49 -5.37 -2.11 13.76
C LEU A 49 -6.27 -0.95 14.21
N ALA A 50 -5.79 0.29 14.09
CA ALA A 50 -6.54 1.50 14.41
C ALA A 50 -7.10 2.14 13.13
N GLN A 51 -8.40 1.96 12.91
CA GLN A 51 -9.16 2.81 11.99
C GLN A 51 -9.59 4.08 12.72
N ALA A 52 -9.32 5.24 12.15
CA ALA A 52 -9.86 6.48 12.69
C ALA A 52 -11.34 6.57 12.30
N GLY A 53 -12.23 6.50 13.29
CA GLY A 53 -13.64 6.80 13.08
C GLY A 53 -13.86 8.30 12.82
N PRO A 54 -15.00 8.69 12.22
CA PRO A 54 -15.38 10.10 12.16
C PRO A 54 -15.43 10.66 13.59
N GLU A 55 -14.68 11.74 13.82
CA GLU A 55 -14.62 12.43 15.09
C GLU A 55 -16.00 13.07 15.37
N VAL A 56 -16.85 12.34 16.09
CA VAL A 56 -18.11 12.89 16.60
C VAL A 56 -17.74 13.81 17.76
N THR A 57 -17.70 15.11 17.51
CA THR A 57 -17.59 16.14 18.55
C THR A 57 -18.85 16.12 19.42
N GLY A 58 -18.85 15.27 20.45
CA GLY A 58 -19.84 15.28 21.53
C GLY A 58 -19.47 16.33 22.60
N PRO A 59 -20.45 16.99 23.26
CA PRO A 59 -20.16 18.00 24.28
C PRO A 59 -19.52 17.39 25.53
N ALA A 60 -18.64 18.18 26.14
CA ALA A 60 -17.88 17.90 27.35
C ALA A 60 -18.67 17.15 28.44
N GLY A 61 -18.23 15.93 28.75
CA GLY A 61 -18.55 15.22 29.98
C GLY A 61 -17.43 15.42 30.99
N THR A 62 -17.76 16.02 32.12
CA THR A 62 -16.93 16.29 33.30
C THR A 62 -16.20 15.03 33.78
N ALA A 63 -14.88 14.95 33.60
CA ALA A 63 -14.04 13.94 34.21
C ALA A 63 -13.43 14.49 35.51
N THR A 64 -13.86 13.88 36.62
CA THR A 64 -13.42 14.08 37.99
C THR A 64 -11.90 14.10 38.13
N ALA A 65 -11.40 15.12 38.84
CA ALA A 65 -9.98 15.28 39.17
C ALA A 65 -9.46 14.10 40.01
N VAL A 66 -8.41 13.45 39.53
CA VAL A 66 -7.55 12.53 40.30
C VAL A 66 -6.37 13.35 40.84
N PRO A 67 -5.97 13.19 42.12
CA PRO A 67 -4.93 14.03 42.72
C PRO A 67 -3.55 13.78 42.09
N PRO A 68 -2.63 14.76 42.13
CA PRO A 68 -1.33 14.63 41.49
C PRO A 68 -0.45 13.65 42.28
N LEU A 69 0.06 12.64 41.59
CA LEU A 69 1.19 11.86 42.07
C LEU A 69 2.47 12.60 41.70
N ASP A 70 3.12 13.17 42.70
CA ASP A 70 4.50 13.63 42.62
C ASP A 70 5.39 12.47 42.15
N GLY A 71 6.03 12.65 41.00
CA GLY A 71 6.84 11.60 40.38
C GLY A 71 7.70 12.11 39.23
N GLN A 72 8.84 12.69 39.60
CA GLN A 72 10.11 12.77 38.85
C GLN A 72 10.09 13.51 37.48
N PRO A 73 10.98 14.49 37.25
CA PRO A 73 11.18 15.04 35.91
C PRO A 73 11.76 13.94 35.03
N VAL A 74 10.94 13.34 34.16
CA VAL A 74 11.43 12.61 33.01
C VAL A 74 12.24 13.61 32.18
N GLY A 75 13.55 13.40 32.13
CA GLY A 75 14.45 14.27 31.39
C GLY A 75 13.90 14.48 29.98
N GLN A 76 13.64 15.74 29.64
CA GLN A 76 13.59 16.18 28.25
C GLN A 76 14.98 15.87 27.68
N GLY A 77 15.17 14.66 27.15
CA GLY A 77 16.24 14.42 26.19
C GLY A 77 16.00 15.39 25.05
N ASP A 78 17.00 16.20 24.72
CA ASP A 78 16.92 17.18 23.64
C ASP A 78 16.35 16.49 22.39
N ALA A 79 15.15 16.92 21.99
CA ALA A 79 14.61 16.52 20.70
C ALA A 79 15.63 16.96 19.63
N PRO A 80 15.90 16.13 18.61
CA PRO A 80 16.89 16.48 17.60
C PRO A 80 16.59 17.84 17.00
N ALA A 81 17.64 18.64 16.84
CA ALA A 81 17.51 19.95 16.23
C ALA A 81 17.00 19.81 14.79
N ALA A 82 16.10 20.71 14.39
CA ALA A 82 15.62 20.78 13.02
C ALA A 82 16.78 21.02 12.04
N LEU A 83 16.68 20.39 10.87
CA LEU A 83 17.60 20.58 9.76
C LEU A 83 17.14 21.76 8.89
N VAL A 84 18.09 22.38 8.20
CA VAL A 84 17.80 23.37 7.15
C VAL A 84 17.04 22.69 6.01
N ARG A 85 16.30 23.42 5.19
CA ARG A 85 15.61 22.84 4.03
C ARG A 85 16.57 22.14 3.05
N SER A 86 16.27 20.91 2.64
CA SER A 86 16.98 20.23 1.54
C SER A 86 16.11 19.14 0.92
N ALA A 87 16.14 19.01 -0.40
CA ALA A 87 15.31 18.04 -1.12
C ALA A 87 15.66 16.60 -0.72
N PRO A 88 14.66 15.74 -0.45
CA PRO A 88 14.89 14.33 -0.21
C PRO A 88 15.23 13.60 -1.51
N THR A 89 16.03 12.55 -1.41
CA THR A 89 16.52 11.77 -2.56
C THR A 89 16.12 10.30 -2.51
N SER A 90 16.07 9.69 -1.32
CA SER A 90 15.58 8.33 -1.13
C SER A 90 14.96 8.12 0.25
N ILE A 91 14.07 7.13 0.36
CA ILE A 91 13.44 6.69 1.60
C ILE A 91 13.77 5.21 1.84
N GLU A 92 14.07 4.88 3.09
CA GLU A 92 14.32 3.52 3.57
C GLU A 92 13.39 3.20 4.76
N ILE A 93 12.70 2.06 4.71
CA ILE A 93 11.86 1.55 5.79
C ILE A 93 12.16 0.05 5.97
N PRO A 94 13.17 -0.32 6.77
CA PRO A 94 13.68 -1.69 6.83
C PRO A 94 12.64 -2.74 7.23
N ARG A 95 11.70 -2.38 8.12
CA ARG A 95 10.65 -3.29 8.62
C ARG A 95 9.80 -3.89 7.52
N ILE A 96 9.59 -3.14 6.44
CA ILE A 96 8.74 -3.52 5.29
C ILE A 96 9.54 -3.61 3.99
N GLY A 97 10.88 -3.61 4.06
CA GLY A 97 11.75 -3.80 2.90
C GLY A 97 11.74 -2.66 1.87
N VAL A 98 11.32 -1.45 2.25
CA VAL A 98 11.33 -0.29 1.35
C VAL A 98 12.72 0.30 1.25
N ASP A 99 13.21 0.44 0.02
CA ASP A 99 14.36 1.26 -0.39
C ASP A 99 14.00 1.86 -1.76
N ALA A 100 13.66 3.14 -1.80
CA ALA A 100 13.07 3.78 -2.98
C ALA A 100 13.56 5.20 -3.20
N THR A 101 13.67 5.61 -4.46
CA THR A 101 13.94 7.00 -4.83
C THR A 101 12.73 7.89 -4.59
N ILE A 102 12.99 9.17 -4.34
CA ILE A 102 11.96 10.19 -4.12
C ILE A 102 12.01 11.22 -5.25
N MET A 103 10.87 11.45 -5.90
CA MET A 103 10.66 12.57 -6.83
C MET A 103 10.00 13.77 -6.13
N SER A 104 10.14 14.97 -6.69
CA SER A 104 9.37 16.13 -6.24
C SER A 104 7.95 16.10 -6.83
N LEU A 105 6.97 16.42 -6.00
CA LEU A 105 5.56 16.52 -6.36
C LEU A 105 5.00 17.87 -5.94
N GLY A 106 4.20 18.47 -6.83
CA GLY A 106 3.43 19.67 -6.56
C GLY A 106 1.95 19.38 -6.32
N THR A 107 1.11 20.31 -6.73
CA THR A 107 -0.34 20.15 -6.75
C THR A 107 -0.86 20.11 -8.18
N ASN A 108 -1.94 19.36 -8.40
CA ASN A 108 -2.75 19.42 -9.59
C ASN A 108 -3.53 20.75 -9.64
N PRO A 109 -4.09 21.13 -10.81
CA PRO A 109 -4.91 22.35 -10.95
C PRO A 109 -6.15 22.40 -10.05
N ASP A 110 -6.65 21.24 -9.62
CA ASP A 110 -7.77 21.10 -8.67
C ASP A 110 -7.35 21.23 -7.19
N GLY A 111 -6.06 21.50 -6.94
CA GLY A 111 -5.49 21.65 -5.60
C GLY A 111 -5.12 20.33 -4.91
N THR A 112 -5.36 19.17 -5.53
CA THR A 112 -4.93 17.88 -4.97
C THR A 112 -3.42 17.70 -5.10
N VAL A 113 -2.81 16.96 -4.18
CA VAL A 113 -1.39 16.61 -4.27
C VAL A 113 -1.18 15.68 -5.45
N GLN A 114 -0.15 15.96 -6.26
CA GLN A 114 0.28 15.05 -7.32
C GLN A 114 0.68 13.70 -6.71
N VAL A 115 0.62 12.63 -7.50
CA VAL A 115 1.11 11.31 -7.08
C VAL A 115 2.13 10.83 -8.10
N PRO A 116 3.06 9.92 -7.73
CA PRO A 116 4.00 9.34 -8.67
C PRO A 116 3.25 8.75 -9.89
N PRO A 117 3.81 8.82 -11.10
CA PRO A 117 3.24 8.12 -12.25
C PRO A 117 3.07 6.61 -11.99
N LEU A 118 2.01 5.99 -12.53
CA LEU A 118 1.72 4.56 -12.28
C LEU A 118 2.76 3.61 -12.88
N ASP A 119 3.51 4.04 -13.89
CA ASP A 119 4.66 3.30 -14.44
C ASP A 119 5.92 3.41 -13.58
N GLN A 120 5.89 4.23 -12.53
CA GLN A 120 6.93 4.42 -11.51
C GLN A 120 6.36 4.13 -10.11
N ALA A 121 5.48 3.12 -10.00
CA ALA A 121 4.81 2.80 -8.74
C ALA A 121 5.77 2.30 -7.64
N ASP A 122 6.99 1.91 -8.01
CA ASP A 122 8.10 1.58 -7.11
C ASP A 122 8.81 2.82 -6.54
N GLN A 123 8.49 4.03 -7.00
CA GLN A 123 9.03 5.28 -6.48
C GLN A 123 8.06 5.98 -5.53
N ALA A 124 8.64 6.71 -4.58
CA ALA A 124 7.90 7.63 -3.72
C ALA A 124 7.99 9.07 -4.27
N GLY A 125 7.13 9.96 -3.78
CA GLY A 125 7.24 11.37 -4.08
C GLY A 125 7.00 12.25 -2.87
N TRP A 126 7.75 13.34 -2.80
CA TRP A 126 7.67 14.32 -1.73
C TRP A 126 6.82 15.51 -2.16
N TYR A 127 5.87 15.90 -1.33
CA TYR A 127 5.10 17.12 -1.52
C TYR A 127 5.97 18.34 -1.25
N GLU A 128 6.57 18.88 -2.32
CA GLU A 128 7.57 19.95 -2.28
C GLU A 128 7.07 21.25 -1.62
N PRO A 129 5.80 21.69 -1.80
CA PRO A 129 5.31 22.89 -1.11
C PRO A 129 5.35 22.78 0.42
N GLY A 130 5.40 21.58 0.98
CA GLY A 130 5.54 21.34 2.42
C GLY A 130 6.97 21.46 2.94
N ALA A 131 7.18 21.05 4.19
CA ALA A 131 8.51 20.99 4.79
C ALA A 131 9.33 19.86 4.14
N SER A 132 10.64 20.06 4.05
CA SER A 132 11.54 18.97 3.69
C SER A 132 11.79 18.02 4.88
N PRO A 133 12.05 16.73 4.66
CA PRO A 133 12.27 15.77 5.76
C PRO A 133 13.39 16.20 6.70
N GLY A 134 13.05 16.59 7.94
CA GLY A 134 13.98 17.05 8.97
C GLY A 134 13.89 18.56 9.24
N GLU A 135 13.27 19.33 8.35
CA GLU A 135 12.88 20.72 8.58
C GLU A 135 11.69 20.79 9.55
N THR A 136 11.56 21.88 10.30
CA THR A 136 10.37 22.13 11.12
C THR A 136 9.13 22.19 10.25
N GLY A 137 8.12 21.35 10.56
CA GLY A 137 6.90 21.21 9.78
C GLY A 137 6.60 19.76 9.44
N ASN A 138 5.51 19.55 8.70
CA ASN A 138 5.14 18.24 8.18
C ASN A 138 5.80 18.05 6.80
N ALA A 139 6.75 17.13 6.73
CA ALA A 139 7.21 16.58 5.47
C ALA A 139 6.27 15.45 5.06
N VAL A 140 5.74 15.50 3.83
CA VAL A 140 4.79 14.50 3.35
C VAL A 140 5.38 13.75 2.16
N ILE A 141 5.47 12.43 2.29
CA ILE A 141 5.89 11.51 1.24
C ILE A 141 4.72 10.61 0.89
N VAL A 142 4.36 10.58 -0.40
CA VAL A 142 3.25 9.79 -0.94
C VAL A 142 3.78 8.71 -1.87
N GLY A 143 3.08 7.59 -1.96
CA GLY A 143 3.43 6.50 -2.87
C GLY A 143 2.28 5.53 -3.06
N HIS A 144 2.36 4.74 -4.14
CA HIS A 144 1.31 3.78 -4.48
C HIS A 144 1.31 2.59 -3.53
N VAL A 145 0.11 2.06 -3.28
CA VAL A 145 -0.07 0.80 -2.55
C VAL A 145 0.14 -0.38 -3.50
N ASP A 146 -0.45 -0.32 -4.69
CA ASP A 146 -0.25 -1.26 -5.77
C ASP A 146 -0.44 -0.59 -7.13
N SER A 147 -0.25 -1.36 -8.20
CA SER A 147 -0.73 -1.01 -9.53
C SER A 147 -1.21 -2.26 -10.26
N ALA A 148 -2.14 -2.08 -11.20
CA ALA A 148 -2.66 -3.18 -12.01
C ALA A 148 -1.58 -3.88 -12.87
N LYS A 149 -0.47 -3.18 -13.16
CA LYS A 149 0.61 -3.69 -14.03
C LYS A 149 1.74 -4.34 -13.25
N LEU A 150 2.17 -3.73 -12.15
CA LEU A 150 3.35 -4.15 -11.38
C LEU A 150 2.98 -5.00 -10.15
N GLY A 151 1.72 -4.99 -9.73
CA GLY A 151 1.29 -5.61 -8.47
C GLY A 151 1.62 -4.70 -7.28
N PRO A 152 2.01 -5.26 -6.12
CA PRO A 152 2.46 -4.50 -4.95
C PRO A 152 3.46 -3.40 -5.32
N ALA A 153 3.22 -2.18 -4.82
CA ALA A 153 4.02 -1.00 -5.11
C ALA A 153 4.84 -0.57 -3.87
N VAL A 154 5.51 0.59 -3.95
CA VAL A 154 6.48 1.07 -2.95
C VAL A 154 5.96 1.05 -1.51
N PHE A 155 4.68 1.31 -1.28
CA PHE A 155 4.08 1.38 0.04
C PHE A 155 2.98 0.33 0.26
N PHE A 156 3.04 -0.80 -0.45
CA PHE A 156 2.08 -1.89 -0.28
C PHE A 156 1.92 -2.32 1.19
N ASP A 157 3.04 -2.51 1.90
CA ASP A 157 3.07 -2.99 3.28
C ASP A 157 3.06 -1.87 4.34
N LEU A 158 2.81 -0.61 3.97
CA LEU A 158 2.91 0.53 4.89
C LEU A 158 2.02 0.39 6.13
N GLY A 159 0.84 -0.22 5.98
CA GLY A 159 -0.08 -0.48 7.10
C GLY A 159 0.40 -1.52 8.12
N ALA A 160 1.47 -2.25 7.84
CA ALA A 160 2.08 -3.21 8.77
C ALA A 160 3.08 -2.57 9.76
N LEU A 161 3.42 -1.29 9.57
CA LEU A 161 4.29 -0.57 10.48
C LEU A 161 3.63 -0.39 11.85
N THR A 162 4.47 -0.29 12.87
CA THR A 162 4.09 -0.15 14.26
C THR A 162 4.89 0.95 14.95
N PRO A 163 4.37 1.52 16.05
CA PRO A 163 5.13 2.50 16.82
C PRO A 163 6.51 1.99 17.19
N GLY A 164 7.53 2.77 16.86
CA GLY A 164 8.93 2.45 17.10
C GLY A 164 9.71 1.99 15.88
N ASP A 165 9.06 1.63 14.78
CA ASP A 165 9.74 1.35 13.50
C ASP A 165 10.45 2.60 12.97
N THR A 166 11.54 2.40 12.22
CA THR A 166 12.38 3.50 11.71
C THR A 166 12.06 3.81 10.25
N VAL A 167 12.03 5.09 9.92
CA VAL A 167 12.01 5.60 8.55
C VAL A 167 13.20 6.52 8.37
N THR A 168 14.06 6.24 7.39
CA THR A 168 15.23 7.08 7.09
C THR A 168 15.05 7.74 5.73
N VAL A 169 15.27 9.05 5.66
CA VAL A 169 15.21 9.81 4.42
C VAL A 169 16.55 10.45 4.12
N ARG A 170 17.17 10.06 3.01
CA ARG A 170 18.40 10.70 2.51
C ARG A 170 18.05 12.01 1.80
N ARG A 171 18.95 12.98 1.90
CA ARG A 171 18.74 14.35 1.42
C ARG A 171 19.88 14.78 0.50
N ALA A 172 19.61 15.78 -0.34
CA ALA A 172 20.55 16.31 -1.32
C ALA A 172 21.75 17.04 -0.69
N ASP A 173 21.64 17.44 0.58
CA ASP A 173 22.74 18.01 1.37
C ASP A 173 23.73 16.95 1.92
N GLY A 174 23.54 15.68 1.56
CA GLY A 174 24.35 14.55 2.01
C GLY A 174 24.02 14.06 3.42
N ARG A 175 23.04 14.67 4.10
CA ARG A 175 22.56 14.22 5.41
C ARG A 175 21.43 13.21 5.25
N ALA A 176 21.11 12.53 6.34
CA ALA A 176 19.91 11.72 6.47
C ALA A 176 19.09 12.23 7.65
N ALA A 177 17.77 12.22 7.49
CA ALA A 177 16.82 12.45 8.58
C ALA A 177 16.19 11.11 8.96
N THR A 178 16.35 10.72 10.22
CA THR A 178 15.86 9.47 10.78
C THR A 178 14.65 9.77 11.64
N PHE A 179 13.53 9.12 11.35
CA PHE A 179 12.27 9.27 12.05
C PHE A 179 11.90 7.96 12.72
N LYS A 180 11.18 8.07 13.85
CA LYS A 180 10.57 6.94 14.53
C LYS A 180 9.06 7.03 14.37
N VAL A 181 8.43 5.94 13.95
CA VAL A 181 6.98 5.85 13.80
C VAL A 181 6.33 6.04 15.16
N ASP A 182 5.43 7.01 15.24
CA ASP A 182 4.60 7.28 16.42
C ASP A 182 3.29 6.50 16.34
N SER A 183 2.68 6.47 15.16
CA SER A 183 1.43 5.73 14.91
C SER A 183 1.18 5.50 13.41
N VAL A 184 0.33 4.53 13.11
CA VAL A 184 -0.19 4.27 11.77
C VAL A 184 -1.71 4.23 11.85
N LYS A 185 -2.40 4.98 10.99
CA LYS A 185 -3.86 5.11 11.00
C LYS A 185 -4.44 4.99 9.60
N SER A 186 -5.61 4.37 9.50
CA SER A 186 -6.42 4.39 8.26
C SER A 186 -7.52 5.44 8.37
N TYR A 187 -7.70 6.23 7.31
CA TYR A 187 -8.74 7.24 7.20
C TYR A 187 -9.53 7.04 5.91
N PRO A 188 -10.88 7.02 5.95
CA PRO A 188 -11.69 7.06 4.73
C PRO A 188 -11.30 8.27 3.88
N LYS A 189 -11.24 8.11 2.55
CA LYS A 189 -10.91 9.22 1.64
C LYS A 189 -11.86 10.40 1.76
N THR A 190 -13.11 10.15 2.18
CA THR A 190 -14.14 11.17 2.44
C THR A 190 -13.94 11.96 3.74
N ALA A 191 -13.09 11.47 4.65
CA ALA A 191 -12.80 12.05 5.94
C ALA A 191 -11.28 12.15 6.17
N PHE A 192 -10.52 12.35 5.08
CA PHE A 192 -9.07 12.45 5.15
C PHE A 192 -8.66 13.67 6.00
N PRO A 193 -7.76 13.52 6.98
CA PRO A 193 -7.43 14.58 7.93
C PRO A 193 -6.40 15.54 7.34
N THR A 194 -6.82 16.32 6.34
CA THR A 194 -5.94 17.22 5.55
C THR A 194 -5.07 18.11 6.43
N GLU A 195 -5.63 18.73 7.47
CA GLU A 195 -4.87 19.61 8.37
C GLU A 195 -3.80 18.85 9.16
N LEU A 196 -4.09 17.63 9.62
CA LEU A 196 -3.15 16.83 10.39
C LEU A 196 -1.98 16.30 9.53
N VAL A 197 -2.22 16.15 8.23
CA VAL A 197 -1.23 15.62 7.26
C VAL A 197 -0.43 16.74 6.61
N TYR A 198 -1.10 17.77 6.09
CA TYR A 198 -0.49 18.84 5.30
C TYR A 198 -0.37 20.18 6.02
N GLY A 199 -1.04 20.34 7.17
CA GLY A 199 -0.97 21.56 7.97
C GLY A 199 0.40 21.76 8.64
N PRO A 200 0.58 22.84 9.39
CA PRO A 200 1.85 23.15 10.04
C PRO A 200 2.16 22.19 11.20
N SER A 201 3.44 22.11 11.54
CA SER A 201 3.94 21.42 12.74
C SER A 201 5.06 22.27 13.32
N ASP A 202 5.11 22.40 14.64
CA ASP A 202 6.15 23.12 15.38
C ASP A 202 7.44 22.29 15.54
N ARG A 203 7.38 21.00 15.18
CA ARG A 203 8.50 20.06 15.19
C ARG A 203 8.74 19.46 13.80
N PRO A 204 9.94 18.93 13.53
CA PRO A 204 10.19 18.12 12.34
C PRO A 204 9.41 16.80 12.40
N SER A 205 8.40 16.71 11.54
CA SER A 205 7.45 15.60 11.48
C SER A 205 7.44 14.99 10.08
N LEU A 206 7.28 13.68 10.00
CA LEU A 206 7.10 12.96 8.74
C LEU A 206 5.68 12.37 8.67
N ARG A 207 5.09 12.45 7.48
CA ARG A 207 3.88 11.75 7.06
C ARG A 207 4.21 10.89 5.86
N VAL A 208 4.03 9.58 5.97
CA VAL A 208 4.11 8.67 4.82
C VAL A 208 2.69 8.21 4.50
N VAL A 209 2.24 8.42 3.26
CA VAL A 209 0.84 8.23 2.88
C VAL A 209 0.74 7.29 1.69
N THR A 210 -0.20 6.35 1.78
CA THR A 210 -0.58 5.48 0.66
C THR A 210 -2.08 5.19 0.68
N CYS A 211 -2.59 4.60 -0.40
CA CYS A 211 -3.96 4.11 -0.48
C CYS A 211 -4.15 2.85 0.39
N GLY A 212 -5.35 2.63 0.94
CA GLY A 212 -5.63 1.45 1.74
C GLY A 212 -7.13 1.16 1.93
N GLY A 213 -7.46 0.33 2.91
CA GLY A 213 -8.82 -0.16 3.11
C GLY A 213 -9.28 -1.13 2.01
N GLN A 214 -10.59 -1.25 1.84
CA GLN A 214 -11.18 -2.12 0.82
C GLN A 214 -10.97 -1.51 -0.57
N PHE A 215 -10.68 -2.37 -1.56
CA PHE A 215 -10.66 -1.97 -2.96
C PHE A 215 -12.10 -1.94 -3.50
N ASP A 216 -12.51 -0.79 -4.03
CA ASP A 216 -13.78 -0.63 -4.73
C ASP A 216 -13.57 -0.98 -6.22
N GLU A 217 -14.11 -2.14 -6.62
CA GLU A 217 -14.00 -2.63 -8.00
C GLU A 217 -14.73 -1.75 -9.04
N ALA A 218 -15.78 -1.04 -8.63
CA ALA A 218 -16.53 -0.17 -9.53
C ALA A 218 -15.81 1.17 -9.72
N ALA A 219 -15.29 1.74 -8.63
CA ALA A 219 -14.52 2.99 -8.67
C ALA A 219 -13.04 2.79 -9.05
N LYS A 220 -12.56 1.54 -9.11
CA LYS A 220 -11.14 1.17 -9.33
C LYS A 220 -10.19 1.93 -8.40
N SER A 221 -10.58 2.01 -7.13
CA SER A 221 -9.89 2.81 -6.13
C SER A 221 -10.06 2.20 -4.74
N TYR A 222 -9.00 2.33 -3.95
CA TYR A 222 -9.04 2.07 -2.52
C TYR A 222 -9.92 3.10 -1.80
N GLN A 223 -10.67 2.67 -0.80
CA GLN A 223 -11.62 3.54 -0.08
C GLN A 223 -10.95 4.42 0.99
N ASP A 224 -9.79 4.00 1.50
CA ASP A 224 -9.08 4.70 2.57
C ASP A 224 -7.70 5.19 2.10
N ASN A 225 -7.09 6.02 2.92
CA ASN A 225 -5.65 6.28 2.94
C ASN A 225 -5.06 5.80 4.26
N VAL A 226 -3.91 5.15 4.20
CA VAL A 226 -3.08 4.83 5.37
C VAL A 226 -2.05 5.93 5.54
N VAL A 227 -1.95 6.44 6.76
CA VAL A 227 -1.01 7.51 7.13
C VAL A 227 -0.13 7.03 8.28
N VAL A 228 1.17 7.04 8.06
CA VAL A 228 2.19 6.88 9.08
C VAL A 228 2.54 8.26 9.62
N PHE A 229 2.48 8.41 10.94
CA PHE A 229 2.95 9.58 11.67
C PHE A 229 4.28 9.24 12.31
N ALA A 230 5.32 10.03 12.05
CA ALA A 230 6.64 9.79 12.62
C ALA A 230 7.33 11.10 13.03
N SER A 231 8.12 11.04 14.09
CA SER A 231 8.85 12.16 14.67
C SER A 231 10.35 12.00 14.47
N LEU A 232 11.06 13.10 14.21
CA LEU A 232 12.52 13.09 14.02
C LEU A 232 13.23 12.60 15.28
N VAL A 233 14.18 11.68 15.10
CA VAL A 233 15.04 11.12 16.17
C VAL A 233 16.54 11.26 15.91
N GLY A 234 16.96 11.66 14.70
CA GLY A 234 18.38 11.91 14.39
C GLY A 234 18.64 12.33 12.95
#